data_AF-A0A2W5F3D3-F1
#
_entry.id   AF-A0A2W5F3D3-F1
#
_cell.length_a   1.000
_cell.length_b   1.000
_cell.length_c   1.000
_cell.angle_alpha   90.00
_cell.angle_beta   90.00
_cell.angle_gamma   90.00
#
_symmetry.space_group_name_H-M   'P 1'
#
loop_
_entity.id
_entity.type
_entity.pdbx_description
1 polymer ?
#
loop_
_entity_poly.entity_id
_entity_poly.type
_entity_poly.pdbx_seq_one_letter_code
_entity_poly.pdbx_strand_id
1 'polypeptide(L)'
;NFDRYGTVEILYEKITKFIEKQFKSKGFINGGIYAMNKKLFENAPLSKSFSFESDILEKKVKTGSINGLLFNNDFIDIGIPEDYLLASTKL
;
A
#
# COMPACT_ATOMS: atom_id res chain seq x y z
N ASN A 1 -14.92 -3.05 -6.06
CA ASN A 1 -14.99 -1.82 -5.25
C ASN A 1 -13.69 -1.64 -4.52
N PHE A 2 -13.04 -0.49 -4.67
CA PHE A 2 -11.77 -0.18 -4.00
C PHE A 2 -11.97 0.48 -2.64
N ASP A 3 -13.21 0.61 -2.18
CA ASP A 3 -13.61 1.35 -0.98
C ASP A 3 -12.96 0.82 0.32
N ARG A 4 -12.45 -0.42 0.26
CA ARG A 4 -11.82 -1.11 1.38
C ARG A 4 -10.29 -1.08 1.33
N TYR A 5 -9.71 -0.74 0.18
CA TYR A 5 -8.28 -0.80 -0.06
C TYR A 5 -7.64 0.58 -0.07
N GLY A 6 -6.44 0.68 0.51
CA GLY A 6 -5.54 1.78 0.18
C GLY A 6 -5.13 1.68 -1.29
N THR A 7 -5.06 2.81 -1.98
CA THR A 7 -4.65 2.86 -3.39
C THR A 7 -3.39 3.69 -3.58
N VAL A 8 -2.68 3.43 -4.68
CA VAL A 8 -1.50 4.20 -5.07
C VAL A 8 -1.68 4.78 -6.47
N GLU A 9 -1.11 5.95 -6.70
CA GLU A 9 -0.91 6.52 -8.02
C GLU A 9 0.53 6.27 -8.45
N ILE A 10 0.69 5.78 -9.68
CA ILE A 10 1.97 5.41 -10.26
C ILE A 10 2.15 6.16 -11.58
N LEU A 11 3.33 6.74 -11.78
CA LEU A 11 3.78 7.29 -13.05
C LEU A 11 5.04 6.54 -13.49
N TYR A 12 4.92 5.80 -14.59
CA TYR A 12 5.88 4.77 -15.01
C TYR A 12 6.06 3.71 -13.91
N GLU A 13 7.17 3.76 -13.18
CA GLU A 13 7.46 2.87 -12.05
C GLU A 13 7.47 3.62 -10.73
N LYS A 14 7.29 4.95 -10.72
CA LYS A 14 7.37 5.74 -9.48
C LYS A 14 6.00 5.89 -8.85
N ILE A 15 5.93 5.59 -7.55
CA ILE A 15 4.75 5.94 -6.75
C ILE A 15 4.79 7.46 -6.53
N THR A 16 3.72 8.14 -6.89
CA THR A 16 3.58 9.60 -6.74
C THR A 16 2.67 9.97 -5.58
N LYS A 17 1.76 9.08 -5.19
CA LYS A 17 0.81 9.30 -4.10
C LYS A 17 0.32 7.99 -3.51
N PHE A 18 0.24 7.94 -2.18
CA PHE A 18 -0.57 6.97 -1.45
C PHE A 18 -1.89 7.62 -1.10
N ILE A 19 -2.98 6.88 -1.19
CA ILE A 19 -4.31 7.39 -0.90
C ILE A 19 -5.06 6.39 -0.02
N GLU A 20 -5.41 6.86 1.17
CA GLU A 20 -6.20 6.10 2.11
C GLU A 20 -7.64 5.88 1.59
N LYS A 21 -8.23 4.77 2.04
CA LYS A 21 -9.50 4.18 1.62
C LYS A 21 -10.54 5.20 1.13
N GLN A 22 -10.61 5.36 -0.18
CA GLN A 22 -11.59 6.19 -0.87
C GLN A 22 -12.23 5.39 -1.98
N PHE A 23 -13.49 5.72 -2.32
CA PHE A 23 -14.12 5.14 -3.49
C PHE A 23 -13.31 5.48 -4.75
N LYS A 24 -12.83 4.45 -5.43
CA LYS A 24 -12.25 4.55 -6.77
C LYS A 24 -12.86 3.46 -7.64
N SER A 25 -13.22 3.82 -8.86
CA SER A 25 -13.72 2.87 -9.86
C SER A 25 -12.59 2.03 -10.47
N LYS A 26 -11.37 2.57 -10.52
CA LYS A 26 -10.14 1.92 -10.99
C LYS A 26 -8.93 2.49 -10.24
N GLY A 27 -7.91 1.67 -10.01
CA GLY A 27 -6.66 2.08 -9.40
C GLY A 27 -5.77 0.88 -9.08
N PHE A 28 -4.55 1.17 -8.62
CA PHE A 28 -3.65 0.15 -8.09
C PHE A 28 -3.86 0.03 -6.58
N ILE A 29 -4.05 -1.20 -6.10
CA ILE A 29 -4.15 -1.50 -4.67
C ILE A 29 -2.75 -1.43 -4.07
N ASN A 30 -2.64 -0.85 -2.88
CA ASN A 30 -1.45 -1.04 -2.06
C ASN A 30 -1.43 -2.49 -1.55
N GLY A 31 -0.54 -3.32 -2.08
CA GLY A 31 -0.46 -4.74 -1.72
C GLY A 31 0.14 -5.01 -0.34
N GLY A 32 0.64 -3.99 0.37
CA GLY A 32 1.21 -4.16 1.72
C GLY A 32 2.55 -4.91 1.77
N ILE A 33 3.15 -5.20 0.62
CA ILE A 33 4.44 -5.88 0.49
C ILE A 33 5.50 -4.85 0.11
N TYR A 34 6.59 -4.80 0.87
CA TYR A 34 7.62 -3.79 0.69
C TYR A 34 9.02 -4.39 0.77
N ALA A 35 9.87 -4.03 -0.19
CA ALA A 35 11.32 -4.18 -0.11
C ALA A 35 11.94 -2.82 0.16
N MET A 36 12.64 -2.67 1.28
CA MET A 36 13.17 -1.37 1.70
C MET A 36 14.52 -1.50 2.41
N ASN A 37 15.31 -0.43 2.38
CA ASN A 37 16.52 -0.35 3.17
C ASN A 37 16.18 0.04 4.63
N LYS A 38 16.69 -0.70 5.62
CA LYS A 38 16.45 -0.41 7.04
C LYS A 38 16.84 1.01 7.47
N LYS A 39 17.79 1.63 6.77
CA LYS A 39 18.17 3.05 6.95
C LYS A 39 17.00 4.02 6.80
N LEU A 40 15.90 3.60 6.17
CA LEU A 40 14.66 4.37 6.11
C LEU A 40 14.15 4.80 7.49
N PHE A 41 14.36 3.98 8.51
CA PHE A 41 13.94 4.24 9.89
C PHE A 41 15.00 4.96 10.72
N GLU A 42 16.24 5.02 10.25
CA GLU A 42 17.31 5.73 10.94
C GLU A 42 17.02 7.23 10.91
N ASN A 43 16.91 7.84 12.09
CA ASN A 43 16.57 9.26 12.28
C ASN A 43 15.15 9.65 11.86
N ALA A 44 14.25 8.70 11.59
CA ALA A 44 12.84 9.01 11.41
C ALA A 44 12.23 9.39 12.79
N PRO A 45 11.55 10.55 12.93
CA PRO A 45 10.97 10.99 14.20
C PRO A 45 9.69 10.20 14.50
N LEU A 46 9.84 8.92 14.81
CA LEU A 46 8.73 7.99 15.04
C LEU A 46 8.37 7.91 16.53
N SER A 47 7.08 7.96 16.81
CA SER A 47 6.51 7.64 18.13
C SER A 47 6.57 6.14 18.41
N LYS A 48 6.30 5.74 19.66
CA LYS A 48 6.22 4.33 20.07
C LYS A 48 5.23 3.50 19.21
N SER A 49 4.17 4.15 18.72
CA SER A 49 3.23 3.60 17.74
C SER A 49 3.15 4.57 16.57
N PHE A 50 3.21 4.06 15.34
CA PHE A 50 3.15 4.88 14.12
C PHE A 50 2.52 4.07 12.97
N SER A 51 1.95 4.77 11.99
CA SER A 51 1.47 4.17 10.74
C SER A 51 2.61 4.13 9.73
N PHE A 52 2.98 2.94 9.24
CA PHE A 52 4.04 2.88 8.22
C PHE A 52 3.64 3.63 6.94
N GLU A 53 2.38 3.53 6.54
CA GLU A 53 1.87 4.14 5.31
C GLU A 53 1.80 5.66 5.45
N SER A 54 1.12 6.17 6.47
CA SER A 54 0.87 7.60 6.64
C SER A 54 2.08 8.34 7.23
N ASP A 55 2.80 7.73 8.18
CA ASP A 55 3.92 8.41 8.85
C ASP A 55 5.24 8.31 8.12
N ILE A 56 5.43 7.31 7.25
CA ILE A 56 6.66 7.11 6.49
C ILE A 56 6.42 7.22 4.99
N LEU A 57 5.61 6.33 4.39
CA LEU A 57 5.52 6.22 2.93
C LEU A 57 4.93 7.48 2.29
N GLU A 58 3.83 8.02 2.81
CA GLU A 58 3.22 9.27 2.34
C GLU A 58 4.14 10.48 2.46
N LYS A 59 5.00 10.52 3.48
CA LYS A 59 5.98 11.60 3.65
C LYS A 59 7.16 11.43 2.69
N LYS A 60 7.59 10.18 2.45
CA LYS A 60 8.72 9.84 1.56
C LYS A 60 8.35 9.82 0.08
N VAL A 61 7.08 9.64 -0.29
CA VAL A 61 6.65 9.70 -1.69
C VAL A 61 7.01 11.05 -2.33
N LYS A 62 6.98 12.13 -1.51
CA LYS A 62 7.36 13.49 -1.91
C LYS A 62 8.84 13.63 -2.29
N THR A 63 9.71 12.70 -1.88
CA THR A 63 11.13 12.69 -2.27
C THR A 63 11.37 11.92 -3.58
N GLY A 64 10.32 11.30 -4.17
CA GLY A 64 10.40 10.62 -5.46
C GLY A 64 11.24 9.34 -5.45
N SER A 65 11.46 8.75 -4.28
CA SER A 65 12.36 7.61 -4.04
C SER A 65 11.64 6.27 -3.88
N ILE A 66 10.33 6.24 -4.14
CA ILE A 66 9.51 5.03 -3.99
C ILE A 66 9.06 4.58 -5.38
N ASN A 67 9.41 3.34 -5.72
CA ASN A 67 8.94 2.69 -6.93
C ASN A 67 7.84 1.68 -6.60
N GLY A 68 6.93 1.47 -7.54
CA GLY A 68 5.88 0.47 -7.48
C GLY A 68 6.22 -0.72 -8.38
N LEU A 69 5.95 -1.92 -7.88
CA LEU A 69 6.01 -3.15 -8.66
C LEU A 69 4.59 -3.66 -8.87
N LEU A 70 4.17 -3.78 -10.13
CA LEU A 70 2.82 -4.22 -10.47
C LEU A 70 2.75 -5.74 -10.51
N PHE A 71 1.72 -6.28 -9.85
CA PHE A 71 1.34 -7.68 -9.92
C PHE A 71 -0.02 -7.78 -10.59
N ASN A 72 -0.20 -8.76 -11.49
CA ASN A 72 -1.46 -9.01 -12.19
C ASN A 72 -2.05 -10.36 -11.77
N ASN A 73 -2.03 -10.61 -10.47
CA ASN A 73 -2.51 -11.82 -9.83
C ASN A 73 -3.71 -11.48 -8.95
N ASP A 74 -4.44 -12.51 -8.52
CA ASP A 74 -5.48 -12.34 -7.51
C ASP A 74 -4.90 -11.74 -6.23
N PHE A 75 -5.62 -10.77 -5.66
CA PHE A 75 -5.31 -10.16 -4.37
C PHE A 75 -6.44 -10.47 -3.41
N ILE A 76 -6.11 -10.96 -2.22
CA ILE A 76 -7.05 -11.34 -1.17
C ILE A 76 -6.58 -10.70 0.13
N ASP A 77 -7.44 -9.89 0.76
CA ASP A 77 -7.21 -9.34 2.09
C ASP A 77 -8.11 -10.06 3.11
N ILE A 78 -7.53 -10.95 3.91
CA ILE A 78 -8.28 -11.71 4.93
C ILE A 78 -8.90 -10.83 6.04
N GLY A 79 -8.52 -9.55 6.14
CA GLY A 79 -9.18 -8.58 7.03
C GLY A 79 -10.57 -8.16 6.53
N ILE A 80 -10.90 -8.46 5.26
CA ILE A 80 -12.22 -8.24 4.65
C ILE A 80 -13.00 -9.56 4.74
N PRO A 81 -14.17 -9.59 5.41
CA PRO A 81 -14.93 -10.83 5.61
C PRO A 81 -15.23 -11.61 4.32
N GLU A 82 -15.54 -10.90 3.24
CA GLU A 82 -15.86 -11.47 1.94
C GLU A 82 -14.63 -12.10 1.26
N ASP A 83 -13.47 -11.44 1.35
CA ASP A 83 -12.19 -11.98 0.87
C ASP A 83 -11.72 -13.16 1.72
N TYR A 84 -11.95 -13.11 3.03
CA TYR A 84 -11.69 -14.23 3.93
C TYR A 84 -12.51 -15.46 3.56
N LEU A 85 -13.81 -15.31 3.26
CA LEU A 85 -14.64 -16.39 2.76
C LEU A 85 -14.14 -16.90 1.40
N LEU A 86 -13.78 -16.00 0.49
CA LEU A 86 -13.21 -16.36 -0.82
C LEU A 86 -11.94 -17.20 -0.68
N ALA A 87 -11.04 -16.85 0.25
CA ALA A 87 -9.79 -17.55 0.50
C ALA A 87 -10.01 -19.04 0.82
N SER A 88 -11.08 -19.38 1.55
CA SER A 88 -11.42 -20.76 1.93
C SER A 88 -11.89 -21.64 0.77
N THR A 89 -12.18 -21.04 -0.39
CA THR A 89 -12.64 -21.76 -1.59
C THR A 89 -11.57 -21.82 -2.69
N LYS A 90 -10.57 -20.94 -2.63
CA LYS A 90 -9.48 -20.82 -3.62
C LYS A 90 -8.21 -21.59 -3.24
N LEU A 91 -8.07 -21.99 -1.98
CA LEU A 91 -6.92 -22.73 -1.41
C LEU A 91 -7.37 -24.13 -0.99
#